data_AF-A0A966QYZ4-F1
#
_entry.id   AF-A0A966QYZ4-F1
#
_cell.length_a   1.000
_cell.length_b   1.000
_cell.length_c   1.000
_cell.angle_alpha   90.00
_cell.angle_beta   90.00
_cell.angle_gamma   90.00
#
_symmetry.space_group_name_H-M   'P 1'
#
loop_
_entity.id
_entity.type
_entity.pdbx_description
1 polymer ?
#
loop_
_entity_poly.entity_id
_entity_poly.type
_entity_poly.pdbx_seq_one_letter_code
_entity_poly.pdbx_strand_id
1 'polypeptide(L)' 'MAAGIELYNDVLNQKGSPALYSDILANRPAFGFTGRLFISTDTNEIYRDTGTSWVLISGGGASVNIYNSNGSLTGTGIQ' A
#
# COMPACT_ATOMS: atom_id res chain seq x y z
N MET A 1 17.25 38.14 0.30
CA MET A 1 17.42 36.68 0.35
C MET A 1 16.04 36.06 0.29
N ALA A 2 15.65 35.44 -0.82
CA ALA A 2 14.38 34.73 -0.90
C ALA A 2 14.64 33.31 -0.38
N ALA A 3 13.95 32.93 0.71
CA ALA A 3 13.91 31.54 1.13
C ALA A 3 13.16 30.76 0.04
N GLY A 4 13.89 29.95 -0.72
CA GLY A 4 13.28 29.01 -1.65
C GLY A 4 12.39 28.04 -0.87
N ILE A 5 11.28 27.63 -1.48
CA ILE A 5 10.46 26.53 -0.94
C ILE A 5 11.36 25.30 -0.82
N GLU A 6 11.53 24.79 0.40
CA GLU A 6 12.20 23.53 0.66
C GLU A 6 11.21 22.38 0.48
N LEU A 7 11.41 21.53 -0.53
CA LEU A 7 10.66 20.30 -0.72
C LEU A 7 11.40 19.15 -0.03
N TYR A 8 10.89 18.69 1.10
CA TYR A 8 11.37 17.47 1.77
C TYR A 8 10.74 16.25 1.09
N ASN A 9 11.49 15.59 0.20
CA ASN A 9 11.05 14.38 -0.48
C ASN A 9 11.37 13.12 0.36
N ASP A 10 10.76 13.00 1.53
CA ASP A 10 11.00 11.87 2.46
C ASP A 10 10.47 10.53 1.91
N VAL A 11 9.67 10.59 0.84
CA VAL A 11 9.21 9.40 0.09
C VAL A 11 10.24 9.08 -1.00
N LEU A 12 11.30 8.35 -0.65
CA LEU A 12 12.33 7.91 -1.58
C LEU A 12 11.82 6.75 -2.46
N ASN A 13 11.83 6.93 -3.78
CA ASN A 13 11.52 5.85 -4.72
C ASN A 13 12.62 4.78 -4.80
N GLN A 14 12.57 3.80 -3.91
CA GLN A 14 13.50 2.68 -3.92
C GLN A 14 13.08 1.66 -5.00
N LYS A 15 13.71 1.77 -6.18
CA LYS A 15 13.53 0.85 -7.34
C LYS A 15 12.11 0.80 -7.93
N GLY A 16 11.41 1.92 -7.99
CA GLY A 16 10.15 2.04 -8.73
C GLY A 16 8.87 2.02 -7.88
N SER A 17 8.96 1.76 -6.57
CA SER A 17 7.81 1.94 -5.66
C SER A 17 8.15 2.85 -4.47
N PRO A 18 7.46 4.00 -4.39
CA PRO A 18 6.53 4.28 -3.31
C PRO A 18 5.44 5.20 -3.88
N ALA A 19 4.58 4.65 -4.71
CA ALA A 19 3.34 5.31 -5.06
C ALA A 19 2.25 4.69 -4.18
N LEU A 20 1.65 5.52 -3.33
CA LEU A 20 0.50 5.18 -2.50
C LEU A 20 -0.67 6.02 -3.01
N TYR A 21 -1.76 5.37 -3.36
CA TYR A 21 -3.00 6.03 -3.79
C TYR A 21 -4.15 5.56 -2.91
N SER A 22 -5.00 6.48 -2.46
CA SER A 22 -6.13 6.18 -1.60
C SER A 22 -7.40 6.82 -2.14
N ASP A 23 -8.43 6.01 -2.38
CA ASP A 23 -9.74 6.43 -2.87
C ASP A 23 -10.74 5.29 -2.63
N ILE A 24 -12.00 5.45 -3.04
CA ILE A 24 -12.96 4.35 -3.06
C ILE A 24 -12.57 3.30 -4.11
N LEU A 25 -12.93 2.03 -3.88
CA LEU A 25 -12.54 0.92 -4.77
C LEU A 25 -12.93 1.16 -6.23
N ALA A 26 -14.10 1.77 -6.47
CA ALA A 26 -14.60 2.08 -7.81
C ALA A 26 -13.73 3.10 -8.57
N ASN A 27 -12.99 3.95 -7.85
CA ASN A 27 -12.08 4.95 -8.42
C ASN A 27 -10.65 4.45 -8.54
N ARG A 28 -10.40 3.16 -8.26
CA ARG A 28 -9.05 2.61 -8.40
C ARG A 28 -8.57 2.77 -9.85
N PRO A 29 -7.42 3.43 -10.09
CA PRO A 29 -6.92 3.66 -11.43
C PRO A 29 -6.58 2.35 -12.15
N ALA A 30 -6.49 2.41 -13.48
CA ALA A 30 -5.98 1.29 -14.26
C ALA A 30 -4.57 0.90 -13.77
N PHE A 31 -4.28 -0.40 -13.84
CA PHE A 31 -2.94 -0.92 -13.56
C PHE A 31 -1.92 -0.40 -14.60
N GLY A 32 -0.63 -0.49 -14.29
CA GLY A 32 0.43 -0.07 -15.19
C GLY A 32 1.68 0.47 -14.48
N PHE A 33 1.65 0.59 -13.16
CA PHE A 33 2.76 1.07 -12.36
C PHE A 33 3.17 0.00 -11.35
N THR A 34 4.03 -0.93 -11.79
CA THR A 34 4.50 -2.05 -10.95
C THR A 34 4.99 -1.57 -9.59
N GLY A 35 4.44 -2.16 -8.53
CA GLY A 35 4.82 -1.88 -7.15
C GLY A 35 4.01 -0.79 -6.46
N ARG A 36 3.20 0.00 -7.18
CA ARG A 36 2.26 0.97 -6.57
C ARG A 36 1.23 0.26 -5.70
N LEU A 37 0.87 0.88 -4.58
CA LEU A 37 -0.17 0.41 -3.68
C LEU A 37 -1.43 1.26 -3.80
N PHE A 38 -2.58 0.60 -3.77
CA PHE A 38 -3.89 1.23 -3.66
C PHE A 38 -4.55 0.83 -2.35
N ILE A 39 -5.06 1.81 -1.60
CA ILE A 39 -5.79 1.63 -0.35
C ILE A 39 -7.24 2.06 -0.59
N SER A 40 -8.16 1.10 -0.50
CA SER A 40 -9.59 1.36 -0.65
C SER A 40 -10.16 1.94 0.65
N THR A 41 -10.73 3.14 0.60
CA THR A 41 -11.24 3.82 1.80
C THR A 41 -12.63 3.33 2.24
N ASP A 42 -13.40 2.71 1.33
CA ASP A 42 -14.74 2.19 1.61
C ASP A 42 -14.74 0.68 1.89
N THR A 43 -13.85 -0.08 1.25
CA THR A 43 -13.76 -1.53 1.46
C THR A 43 -12.65 -1.95 2.43
N ASN A 44 -11.79 -1.03 2.87
CA ASN A 44 -10.61 -1.29 3.70
C ASN A 44 -9.62 -2.32 3.10
N GLU A 45 -9.65 -2.48 1.78
CA GLU A 45 -8.78 -3.41 1.06
C GLU A 45 -7.47 -2.73 0.61
N ILE A 46 -6.39 -3.51 0.55
CA ILE A 46 -5.11 -3.06 0.02
C ILE A 46 -4.75 -3.89 -1.20
N TYR A 47 -4.37 -3.22 -2.28
CA TYR A 47 -3.98 -3.84 -3.54
C TYR A 47 -2.59 -3.39 -3.97
N ARG A 48 -1.86 -4.27 -4.68
CA ARG A 48 -0.59 -3.95 -5.37
C ARG A 48 -0.76 -4.07 -6.88
N ASP A 49 -0.27 -3.07 -7.59
CA ASP A 49 -0.17 -3.06 -9.04
C ASP A 49 1.03 -3.93 -9.47
N THR A 50 0.81 -4.91 -10.33
CA THR A 50 1.89 -5.75 -10.90
C THR A 50 2.47 -5.16 -12.19
N GLY A 51 1.85 -4.11 -12.73
CA GLY A 51 2.07 -3.57 -14.08
C GLY A 51 1.06 -4.08 -15.11
N THR A 52 0.39 -5.21 -14.83
CA THR A 52 -0.58 -5.84 -15.73
C THR A 52 -1.91 -6.18 -15.05
N SER A 53 -1.96 -6.10 -13.72
CA SER A 53 -3.16 -6.37 -12.92
C SER A 53 -3.03 -5.78 -11.52
N TRP A 54 -4.16 -5.72 -10.81
CA TRP A 54 -4.18 -5.48 -9.37
C TRP A 54 -4.24 -6.82 -8.63
N VAL A 55 -3.38 -6.99 -7.63
CA VAL A 55 -3.40 -8.13 -6.71
C VAL A 55 -3.86 -7.66 -5.34
N LEU A 56 -4.87 -8.33 -4.77
CA LEU A 56 -5.31 -8.09 -3.39
C LEU A 56 -4.26 -8.60 -2.41
N ILE A 57 -3.83 -7.75 -1.47
CA ILE A 57 -2.89 -8.08 -0.41
C ILE A 57 -3.60 -8.19 0.95
N SER A 58 -4.62 -7.38 1.17
CA SER A 58 -5.40 -7.37 2.41
C SER A 58 -6.88 -7.19 2.10
N GLY A 59 -7.74 -8.09 2.56
CA GLY A 59 -9.19 -7.96 2.50
C GLY A 59 -9.70 -7.20 3.72
N GLY A 60 -10.53 -6.18 3.55
CA GLY A 60 -10.88 -5.22 4.62
C GLY A 60 -11.77 -5.70 5.76
N GLY A 61 -11.87 -7.01 5.96
CA GLY A 61 -12.59 -7.63 7.08
C GLY A 61 -12.15 -9.06 7.41
N ALA A 62 -11.15 -9.59 6.70
CA ALA A 62 -10.61 -10.93 6.96
C ALA A 62 -9.26 -10.81 7.65
N SER A 63 -9.00 -11.69 8.62
CA SER A 63 -7.67 -11.82 9.24
C SER A 63 -6.64 -12.10 8.15
N VAL A 64 -5.77 -11.12 7.86
CA VAL A 64 -4.61 -11.35 7.01
C VAL A 64 -3.54 -11.97 7.88
N ASN A 65 -3.11 -13.20 7.56
CA ASN A 65 -1.92 -13.76 8.16
C ASN A 65 -0.71 -12.95 7.69
N ILE A 66 -0.19 -12.06 8.54
CA ILE A 66 1.05 -11.29 8.30
C ILE A 66 2.30 -12.17 8.55
N TYR A 67 2.11 -13.46 8.86
CA TYR A 67 3.15 -14.42 9.25
C TYR A 67 3.18 -15.62 8.29
N ASN A 68 4.38 -16.12 8.01
CA ASN A 68 4.70 -17.19 7.06
C ASN A 68 4.13 -18.59 7.43
N SER A 69 3.36 -18.71 8.50
CA SER A 69 2.74 -19.96 8.91
C SER A 69 1.33 -19.68 9.40
N ASN A 70 0.42 -20.62 9.25
CA ASN A 70 -0.97 -20.58 9.75
C ASN A 70 -1.08 -20.54 11.30
N GLY A 71 -0.19 -19.81 11.98
CA GLY A 71 -0.18 -19.61 13.41
C GLY A 71 -0.94 -18.35 13.81
N SER A 72 -1.64 -18.43 14.94
CA SER A 72 -2.22 -17.28 15.63
C SER A 72 -1.10 -16.38 16.16
N LEU A 73 -1.22 -15.05 16.03
CA LEU A 73 -0.34 -14.11 16.74
C LEU A 73 -0.58 -14.26 18.24
N THR A 74 0.29 -14.99 18.92
CA THR A 74 0.24 -15.14 20.38
C THR A 74 1.18 -14.17 21.11
N GLY A 75 1.89 -13.31 20.38
CA GLY A 75 2.83 -12.33 20.93
C GLY A 75 2.13 -11.06 21.38
N THR A 76 2.01 -10.86 22.70
CA THR A 76 1.71 -9.56 23.30
C THR A 76 3.01 -8.74 23.39
N GLY A 77 3.45 -8.11 22.30
CA GLY A 77 4.56 -7.17 22.41
C GLY A 77 5.35 -6.93 21.13
N ILE A 78 5.52 -5.65 20.85
CA ILE A 78 6.52 -5.07 19.96
C ILE A 78 7.90 -5.64 20.32
N GLN A 79 8.58 -6.29 19.37
CA GLN A 79 10.03 -6.52 19.40
C GLN A 79 10.69 -5.73 18.29
#